data_AF-A0A1Q3QEJ8-F1
#
_entry.id   AF-A0A1Q3QEJ8-F1
#
_cell.length_a   1.000
_cell.length_b   1.000
_cell.length_c   1.000
_cell.angle_alpha   90.00
_cell.angle_beta   90.00
_cell.angle_gamma   90.00
#
_symmetry.space_group_name_H-M   'P 1'
#
loop_
_entity.id
_entity.type
_entity.pdbx_description
1 polymer ?
#
loop_
_entity_poly.entity_id
_entity_poly.type
_entity_poly.pdbx_seq_one_letter_code
_entity_poly.pdbx_strand_id
1 'polypeptide(L)'
;MEHLYNRFAQEKNVEKVKVGGLLMFLTKPLVARYTDGLNISSVHVLALDECSHDVKLRFNALAEKLNDEKYEVLLKANEKDEKTRILARFRNDVICELVIVSMGEDPALVHIKGKIKPEAVQKLVNSNSNEQ
;
A
#
# COMPACT_ATOMS: atom_id res chain seq x y z
N MET A 1 -2.12 -11.59 -0.23
CA MET A 1 -2.03 -10.27 0.45
C MET A 1 -2.97 -10.11 1.63
N GLU A 2 -4.27 -10.36 1.45
CA GLU A 2 -5.27 -10.18 2.52
C GLU A 2 -4.95 -10.97 3.81
N HIS A 3 -4.32 -12.15 3.71
CA HIS A 3 -3.86 -12.90 4.89
C HIS A 3 -2.81 -12.15 5.72
N LEU A 4 -1.86 -11.46 5.07
CA LEU A 4 -0.84 -10.69 5.80
C LEU A 4 -1.51 -9.51 6.53
N TYR A 5 -2.34 -8.76 5.81
CA TYR A 5 -3.11 -7.66 6.39
C TYR A 5 -3.97 -8.13 7.58
N ASN A 6 -4.84 -9.12 7.37
CA ASN A 6 -5.78 -9.58 8.39
C ASN A 6 -5.09 -10.14 9.62
N ARG A 7 -3.91 -10.76 9.46
CA ARG A 7 -3.12 -11.28 10.58
C ARG A 7 -2.59 -10.16 11.47
N PHE A 8 -1.94 -9.16 10.89
CA PHE A 8 -1.30 -8.09 11.65
C PHE A 8 -2.29 -7.01 12.08
N ALA A 9 -3.42 -6.88 11.39
CA ALA A 9 -4.54 -6.06 11.82
C ALA A 9 -5.21 -6.56 13.11
N GLN A 10 -4.78 -7.65 13.74
CA GLN A 10 -5.28 -8.10 15.04
C GLN A 10 -4.24 -7.99 16.17
N GLU A 11 -3.01 -7.57 15.85
CA GLU A 11 -1.96 -7.40 16.85
C GLU A 11 -2.23 -6.20 17.76
N LYS A 12 -1.68 -6.23 18.98
CA LYS A 12 -1.76 -5.10 19.91
C LYS A 12 -0.87 -3.97 19.41
N ASN A 13 -1.32 -2.72 19.61
CA ASN A 13 -0.61 -1.48 19.25
C ASN A 13 -0.33 -1.30 17.74
N VAL A 14 -1.07 -2.00 16.87
CA VAL A 14 -1.06 -1.69 15.45
C VAL A 14 -1.99 -0.51 15.19
N GLU A 15 -1.51 0.53 14.51
CA GLU A 15 -2.37 1.61 14.03
C GLU A 15 -3.05 1.17 12.73
N LYS A 16 -4.37 1.38 12.67
CA LYS A 16 -5.20 0.98 11.54
C LYS A 16 -5.96 2.19 11.03
N VAL A 17 -5.66 2.59 9.80
CA VAL A 17 -6.49 3.57 9.09
C VAL A 17 -7.22 2.85 7.97
N LYS A 18 -8.55 2.93 7.99
CA LYS A 18 -9.40 2.38 6.92
C LYS A 18 -10.30 3.47 6.38
N VAL A 19 -10.00 3.93 5.18
CA VAL A 19 -10.87 4.80 4.40
C VAL A 19 -11.66 3.94 3.43
N GLY A 20 -12.94 3.76 3.72
CA GLY A 20 -13.87 2.99 2.89
C GLY A 20 -14.56 3.83 1.80
N GLY A 21 -15.22 3.15 0.87
CA GLY A 21 -15.81 3.77 -0.32
C GLY A 21 -16.87 4.84 -0.05
N LEU A 22 -17.65 4.72 1.02
CA LEU A 22 -18.63 5.74 1.40
C LEU A 22 -17.94 7.05 1.81
N LEU A 23 -16.95 6.97 2.70
CA LEU A 23 -16.18 8.15 3.14
C LEU A 23 -15.43 8.75 1.95
N MET A 24 -14.82 7.92 1.10
CA MET A 24 -14.15 8.39 -0.11
C MET A 24 -15.12 9.08 -1.08
N PHE A 25 -16.35 8.58 -1.22
CA PHE A 25 -17.36 9.21 -2.07
C PHE A 25 -17.72 10.61 -1.59
N LEU A 26 -17.78 10.82 -0.27
CA LEU A 26 -18.03 12.14 0.32
C LEU A 26 -16.84 13.09 0.15
N THR A 27 -15.60 12.58 0.16
CA THR A 27 -14.40 13.40 -0.01
C THR A 27 -14.02 13.66 -1.48
N LYS A 28 -14.52 12.85 -2.42
CA LYS A 28 -14.22 12.95 -3.86
C LYS A 28 -14.35 14.37 -4.43
N PRO A 29 -15.43 15.13 -4.20
CA PRO A 29 -15.54 16.51 -4.72
C PRO A 29 -14.43 17.44 -4.22
N LEU A 30 -13.89 17.20 -3.02
CA LEU A 30 -12.83 18.02 -2.42
C LEU A 30 -11.46 17.72 -3.02
N VAL A 31 -11.20 16.43 -3.31
CA VAL A 31 -9.90 15.93 -3.77
C VAL A 31 -9.82 15.70 -5.28
N ALA A 32 -10.91 15.90 -6.02
CA ALA A 32 -11.04 15.55 -7.44
C ALA A 32 -9.88 16.10 -8.31
N ARG A 33 -9.40 17.31 -8.01
CA ARG A 33 -8.28 17.95 -8.72
C ARG A 33 -6.93 17.24 -8.56
N TYR A 34 -6.77 16.43 -7.51
CA TYR A 34 -5.56 15.69 -7.18
C TYR A 34 -5.64 14.21 -7.55
N THR A 35 -6.84 13.71 -7.86
CA THR A 35 -7.10 12.28 -8.09
C THR A 35 -7.46 11.95 -9.53
N ASP A 36 -7.14 12.82 -10.49
CA ASP A 36 -7.48 12.57 -11.90
C ASP A 36 -6.78 11.29 -12.40
N GLY A 37 -7.56 10.34 -12.94
CA GLY A 37 -7.09 9.00 -13.28
C GLY A 37 -6.90 8.00 -12.12
N LEU A 38 -7.13 8.42 -10.87
CA LEU A 38 -7.04 7.60 -9.65
C LEU A 38 -8.42 7.38 -9.04
N ASN A 39 -9.20 6.44 -9.57
CA ASN A 39 -10.49 6.10 -8.97
C ASN A 39 -10.31 5.14 -7.80
N ILE A 40 -9.89 5.68 -6.67
CA ILE A 40 -9.69 4.93 -5.42
C ILE A 40 -11.05 4.63 -4.79
N SER A 41 -11.24 3.38 -4.40
CA SER A 41 -12.44 2.87 -3.72
C SER A 41 -12.20 2.60 -2.23
N SER A 42 -10.97 2.26 -1.84
CA SER A 42 -10.58 2.14 -0.44
C SER A 42 -9.08 2.26 -0.26
N VAL A 43 -8.68 2.77 0.91
CA VAL A 43 -7.28 2.75 1.38
C VAL A 43 -7.26 2.11 2.77
N HIS A 44 -6.43 1.10 2.93
CA HIS A 44 -6.20 0.42 4.19
C HIS A 44 -4.72 0.56 4.55
N VAL A 45 -4.44 1.03 5.75
CA VAL A 45 -3.07 1.21 6.27
C VAL A 45 -2.93 0.40 7.55
N LEU A 46 -1.79 -0.29 7.68
CA LEU A 46 -1.26 -0.83 8.92
C LEU A 46 0.09 -0.20 9.18
N ALA A 47 0.23 0.52 10.29
CA ALA A 47 1.52 0.93 10.82
C ALA A 47 1.83 0.10 12.07
N LEU A 48 3.06 -0.43 12.12
CA LEU A 48 3.52 -1.35 13.16
C LEU A 48 4.68 -0.74 13.97
N ASP A 49 4.96 0.54 13.81
CA ASP A 49 5.95 1.33 14.55
C ASP A 49 5.80 1.20 16.07
N GLU A 50 4.56 1.24 16.58
CA GLU A 50 4.25 1.09 18.01
C GLU A 50 4.07 -0.39 18.47
N CYS A 51 4.23 -1.35 17.56
CA CYS A 51 4.18 -2.77 17.91
C CYS A 51 5.46 -3.25 18.59
N SER A 52 5.35 -4.36 19.32
CA SER A 52 6.52 -5.00 19.94
C SER A 52 7.53 -5.48 18.89
N HIS A 53 8.80 -5.59 19.31
CA HIS A 53 9.86 -6.08 18.44
C HIS A 53 9.57 -7.46 17.83
N ASP A 54 8.97 -8.38 18.59
CA ASP A 54 8.56 -9.70 18.07
C ASP A 54 7.52 -9.59 16.93
N VAL A 55 6.54 -8.70 17.08
CA VAL A 55 5.52 -8.46 16.05
C VAL A 55 6.17 -7.89 14.79
N LYS A 56 7.07 -6.91 14.94
CA LYS A 56 7.84 -6.32 13.83
C LYS A 56 8.68 -7.38 13.10
N LEU A 57 9.44 -8.21 13.84
CA LEU A 57 10.23 -9.31 13.27
C LEU A 57 9.38 -10.31 12.50
N ARG A 58 8.25 -10.73 13.06
CA ARG A 58 7.32 -11.64 12.40
C ARG A 58 6.71 -11.04 11.14
N PHE A 59 6.38 -9.74 11.16
CA PHE A 59 5.89 -9.04 9.99
C PHE A 59 6.94 -9.05 8.88
N ASN A 60 8.17 -8.60 9.19
CA ASN A 60 9.29 -8.57 8.25
C ASN A 60 9.55 -9.95 7.63
N ALA A 61 9.55 -11.02 8.44
CA ALA A 61 9.78 -12.37 7.96
C ALA A 61 8.69 -12.89 7.00
N LEU A 62 7.41 -12.53 7.25
CA LEU A 62 6.30 -12.92 6.39
C LEU A 62 6.20 -12.05 5.14
N ALA A 63 6.49 -10.76 5.27
CA ALA A 63 6.54 -9.80 4.16
C ALA A 63 7.66 -10.13 3.17
N GLU A 64 8.83 -10.54 3.65
CA GLU A 64 9.96 -10.94 2.79
C GLU A 64 9.63 -12.17 1.94
N LYS A 65 8.87 -13.11 2.52
CA LYS A 65 8.44 -14.35 1.86
C LYS A 65 7.16 -14.17 1.05
N LEU A 66 6.70 -12.93 0.86
CA LEU A 66 5.46 -12.68 0.17
C LEU A 66 5.56 -13.12 -1.28
N ASN A 67 4.80 -14.15 -1.62
CA ASN A 67 4.60 -14.61 -2.99
C ASN A 67 3.10 -14.87 -3.20
N ASP A 68 2.44 -14.03 -3.99
CA ASP A 68 1.03 -14.14 -4.31
C ASP A 68 0.88 -13.97 -5.82
N GLU A 69 0.56 -15.05 -6.53
CA GLU A 69 0.50 -15.11 -8.00
C GLU A 69 -0.50 -14.11 -8.61
N LYS A 70 -1.43 -13.59 -7.80
CA LYS A 70 -2.37 -12.55 -8.23
C LYS A 70 -1.73 -11.18 -8.34
N TYR A 71 -0.55 -10.97 -7.78
CA TYR A 71 0.14 -9.69 -7.75
C TYR A 71 1.45 -9.77 -8.53
N GLU A 72 1.67 -8.77 -9.37
CA GLU A 72 2.94 -8.49 -10.00
C GLU A 72 3.77 -7.58 -9.11
N VAL A 73 5.08 -7.83 -9.01
CA VAL A 73 6.00 -6.97 -8.28
C VAL A 73 6.49 -5.86 -9.22
N LEU A 74 6.06 -4.63 -8.97
CA LEU A 74 6.46 -3.46 -9.75
C LEU A 74 7.80 -2.88 -9.31
N LEU A 75 8.11 -2.92 -8.00
CA LEU A 75 9.34 -2.38 -7.45
C LEU A 75 9.84 -3.18 -6.25
N LYS A 76 11.16 -3.35 -6.19
CA LYS A 76 11.89 -3.82 -5.01
C LYS A 76 13.02 -2.83 -4.70
N ALA A 77 12.91 -2.11 -3.59
CA ALA A 77 14.00 -1.33 -3.03
C ALA A 77 14.56 -2.08 -1.82
N ASN A 78 15.89 -2.17 -1.74
CA ASN A 78 16.60 -2.76 -0.61
C ASN A 78 17.68 -1.78 -0.18
N GLU A 79 17.54 -1.30 1.04
CA GLU A 79 18.57 -0.59 1.77
C GLU A 79 19.13 -1.50 2.84
N LYS A 80 20.10 -1.01 3.62
CA LYS A 80 20.86 -1.84 4.55
C LYS A 80 19.96 -2.54 5.58
N ASP A 81 19.04 -1.77 6.17
CA ASP A 81 18.17 -2.22 7.27
C ASP A 81 16.68 -2.09 6.92
N GLU A 82 16.36 -1.55 5.74
CA GLU A 82 15.00 -1.33 5.26
C GLU A 82 14.78 -1.92 3.87
N LYS A 83 13.56 -2.40 3.61
CA LYS A 83 13.16 -2.94 2.31
C LYS A 83 11.76 -2.48 1.97
N THR A 84 11.57 -2.06 0.73
CA THR A 84 10.26 -1.71 0.20
C THR A 84 9.88 -2.60 -0.97
N ARG A 85 8.62 -3.02 -1.01
CA ARG A 85 8.01 -3.74 -2.14
C ARG A 85 6.76 -3.01 -2.57
N ILE A 86 6.63 -2.77 -3.87
CA ILE A 86 5.39 -2.29 -4.49
C ILE A 86 4.85 -3.41 -5.37
N LEU A 87 3.63 -3.85 -5.09
CA LEU A 87 2.94 -4.91 -5.82
C LEU A 87 1.63 -4.38 -6.39
N ALA A 88 1.27 -4.82 -7.59
CA ALA A 88 0.03 -4.46 -8.24
C ALA A 88 -0.74 -5.71 -8.70
N ARG A 89 -2.05 -5.66 -8.55
CA ARG A 89 -2.96 -6.64 -9.15
C ARG A 89 -3.65 -6.00 -10.34
N PHE A 90 -3.53 -6.63 -11.50
CA PHE A 90 -4.15 -6.17 -12.73
C PHE A 90 -5.46 -6.89 -13.02
N ARG A 91 -6.37 -6.18 -13.67
CA ARG A 91 -7.56 -6.73 -14.33
C ARG A 91 -7.82 -5.93 -15.60
N ASN A 92 -7.71 -6.58 -16.76
CA ASN A 92 -7.88 -5.95 -18.08
C ASN A 92 -7.02 -4.67 -18.21
N ASP A 93 -5.72 -4.79 -17.94
CA ASP A 93 -4.72 -3.70 -18.02
C ASP A 93 -4.93 -2.51 -17.06
N VAL A 94 -5.87 -2.63 -16.12
CA VAL A 94 -6.10 -1.66 -15.06
C VAL A 94 -5.58 -2.21 -13.74
N ILE A 95 -4.85 -1.40 -12.98
CA ILE A 95 -4.46 -1.72 -11.61
C ILE A 95 -5.72 -1.64 -10.74
N CYS A 96 -6.16 -2.80 -10.24
CA CYS A 96 -7.31 -2.89 -9.35
C CYS A 96 -6.94 -2.90 -7.87
N GLU A 97 -5.71 -3.30 -7.56
CA GLU A 97 -5.13 -3.21 -6.22
C GLU A 97 -3.66 -2.80 -6.32
N LEU A 98 -3.24 -1.84 -5.49
CA LEU A 98 -1.85 -1.45 -5.29
C LEU A 98 -1.49 -1.68 -3.83
N VAL A 99 -0.37 -2.35 -3.59
CA VAL A 99 0.10 -2.72 -2.26
C VAL A 99 1.52 -2.24 -2.10
N ILE A 100 1.78 -1.50 -1.03
CA ILE A 100 3.10 -1.04 -0.62
C ILE A 100 3.41 -1.71 0.70
N VAL A 101 4.54 -2.41 0.77
CA VAL A 101 5.02 -3.06 1.99
C VAL A 101 6.39 -2.49 2.31
N SER A 102 6.48 -1.80 3.45
CA SER A 102 7.74 -1.37 4.05
C SER A 102 8.13 -2.36 5.14
N MET A 103 9.38 -2.77 5.14
CA MET A 103 10.00 -3.69 6.10
C MET A 103 11.22 -3.02 6.70
N GLY A 104 11.50 -3.30 7.97
CA GLY A 104 12.59 -2.68 8.72
C GLY A 104 12.20 -2.44 10.17
N GLU A 105 12.68 -1.35 10.75
CA GLU A 105 12.38 -0.93 12.11
C GLU A 105 10.93 -0.47 12.27
N ASP A 106 10.40 0.25 11.28
CA ASP A 106 9.03 0.75 11.25
C ASP A 106 8.23 0.14 10.09
N PRO A 107 7.85 -1.15 10.21
CA PRO A 107 7.14 -1.82 9.15
C PRO A 107 5.75 -1.24 8.94
N ALA A 108 5.34 -1.18 7.68
CA ALA A 108 4.02 -0.70 7.29
C ALA A 108 3.47 -1.44 6.07
N LEU A 109 2.15 -1.50 5.98
CA LEU A 109 1.43 -2.05 4.82
C LEU A 109 0.34 -1.08 4.40
N VAL A 110 0.42 -0.60 3.16
CA VAL A 110 -0.62 0.21 2.53
C VAL A 110 -1.26 -0.61 1.43
N HIS A 111 -2.57 -0.81 1.49
CA HIS A 111 -3.38 -1.52 0.50
C HIS A 111 -4.45 -0.60 -0.06
N ILE A 112 -4.30 -0.25 -1.34
CA ILE A 112 -5.18 0.64 -2.07
C ILE A 112 -5.98 -0.21 -3.05
N LYS A 113 -7.31 -0.12 -3.01
CA LYS A 113 -8.20 -0.75 -4.00
C LYS A 113 -8.85 0.33 -4.85
N GLY A 114 -8.92 0.14 -6.16
CA GLY A 114 -9.52 1.12 -7.05
C GLY A 114 -9.54 0.68 -8.51
N LYS A 115 -9.72 1.65 -9.40
CA LYS A 115 -9.44 1.51 -10.84
C LYS A 115 -8.38 2.55 -11.17
N ILE A 116 -7.13 2.12 -11.18
CA ILE A 116 -5.96 2.97 -11.36
C ILE A 116 -5.38 2.66 -12.73
N LYS A 117 -5.35 3.67 -13.59
CA LYS A 117 -4.65 3.58 -14.88
C LYS A 117 -3.14 3.62 -14.63
N PRO A 118 -2.32 2.73 -15.22
CA PRO A 118 -0.87 2.75 -15.02
C PRO A 118 -0.23 4.12 -15.33
N GLU A 119 -0.74 4.83 -16.33
CA GLU A 119 -0.26 6.16 -16.72
C GLU A 119 -0.50 7.20 -15.62
N ALA A 120 -1.54 7.05 -14.82
CA ALA A 120 -1.81 7.95 -13.69
C ALA A 120 -0.76 7.78 -12.58
N VAL A 121 -0.25 6.57 -12.38
CA VAL A 121 0.85 6.31 -11.44
C VAL A 121 2.14 6.98 -11.92
N GLN A 122 2.45 6.89 -13.22
CA GLN A 122 3.63 7.55 -13.79
C GLN A 122 3.56 9.07 -13.66
N LYS A 123 2.39 9.67 -13.87
CA LYS A 123 2.18 11.11 -13.67
C LYS A 123 2.50 11.55 -12.24
N LEU A 124 2.03 10.80 -11.24
CA LEU A 124 2.29 11.10 -9.82
C LEU A 124 3.79 11.04 -9.47
N VAL A 125 4.52 10.06 -10.01
CA VAL A 125 5.95 9.92 -9.77
C VAL A 125 6.71 11.10 -10.40
N ASN A 126 6.35 11.48 -11.63
CA ASN A 126 7.05 12.53 -12.38
C ASN A 126 6.70 13.95 -11.90
N SER A 127 5.51 14.20 -11.35
CA SER A 127 5.16 15.51 -10.78
C SER A 127 6.03 15.88 -9.58
N ASN A 128 6.57 14.90 -8.85
CA ASN A 128 7.44 15.12 -7.70
C ASN A 128 8.92 15.29 -8.07
N SER A 129 9.30 15.09 -9.33
CA SER A 129 10.69 15.24 -9.82
C SER A 129 11.00 16.63 -10.37
N ASN A 130 9.99 17.48 -10.56
CA ASN A 130 10.13 18.83 -11.11
C ASN A 130 10.07 19.93 -10.04
N GLU A 131 10.09 19.57 -8.75
CA GLU A 131 10.13 20.51 -7.62
C GLU A 131 11.44 20.44 -6.81
N GLN A 132 12.53 19.94 -7.42
CA GLN A 132 13.89 20.02 -6.87
C GLN A 132 14.80 20.87 -7.76
#